data_AF-A0A161SQG7-F1
#
_entry.id   AF-A0A161SQG7-F1
#
_cell.length_a   1.000
_cell.length_b   1.000
_cell.length_c   1.000
_cell.angle_alpha   90.00
_cell.angle_beta   90.00
_cell.angle_gamma   90.00
#
_symmetry.space_group_name_H-M   'P 1'
#
loop_
_entity.id
_entity.type
_entity.pdbx_description
1 polymer ?
#
loop_
_entity_poly.entity_id
_entity_poly.type
_entity_poly.pdbx_seq_one_letter_code
_entity_poly.pdbx_strand_id
1 'polypeptide(L)'
;MLARVRSVSRRWPFTRASAGLKALLAIVSLPLATGLIMSSASAATYVYVGNADSQNISVLELKANGSLAAIDTVAVPGPAKPGGSLPLAISPEKHRLYAGLRNEPYTAVTFDIDAKTGKLKLVGPGPLADSMAYIAVDRTGRFLLSASYGGNKVTVNAIGPNGVIAPAQQVVATEPNAHCIIVDPTNRYVLHTSLGGDVVYQQKFDAKAGKLTPNDPPTVSVKAKGGPRHLVFSPDKKFVYLLNELDAAIYVFPWDAATGTLKKETQVASALPKGFDGKPFEGKPWAADIHLTPDGKFLYASERTSNTIAAFRVDPKTGALTSLGSSATEKQPRGFNIDPSGRYLLAVGQLSNSMTAYAIDKATGALTKLGETPVGKNPNWVEIVNLP
;
A
#
# COMPACT_ATOMS: atom_id res chain seq x y z
N MET A 1 27.93 -79.30 22.81
CA MET A 1 28.32 -80.04 24.03
C MET A 1 27.05 -80.24 24.86
N LEU A 2 26.69 -81.50 25.11
CA LEU A 2 25.68 -82.09 26.04
C LEU A 2 24.62 -81.14 26.67
N ALA A 3 23.30 -81.25 26.40
CA ALA A 3 22.35 -82.34 26.63
C ALA A 3 21.84 -82.50 28.08
N ARG A 4 20.50 -82.70 28.18
CA ARG A 4 19.70 -83.41 29.21
C ARG A 4 19.26 -82.62 30.47
N VAL A 5 18.11 -82.86 31.14
CA VAL A 5 16.93 -83.76 30.98
C VAL A 5 15.84 -83.38 32.02
N ARG A 6 14.57 -83.44 31.59
CA ARG A 6 13.28 -83.91 32.20
C ARG A 6 12.95 -83.80 33.71
N SER A 7 11.66 -83.48 34.00
CA SER A 7 10.55 -84.39 34.41
C SER A 7 9.27 -83.52 34.67
N VAL A 8 8.03 -83.74 34.17
CA VAL A 8 7.05 -84.87 34.20
C VAL A 8 6.58 -85.14 35.66
N SER A 9 5.32 -85.09 36.12
CA SER A 9 3.98 -85.23 35.51
C SER A 9 2.81 -85.03 36.52
N ARG A 10 1.63 -84.64 35.97
CA ARG A 10 0.24 -85.12 36.20
C ARG A 10 -0.46 -84.97 37.58
N ARG A 11 -1.70 -84.43 37.53
CA ARG A 11 -2.99 -85.17 37.68
C ARG A 11 -4.22 -84.26 37.39
N TRP A 12 -5.22 -84.82 36.70
CA TRP A 12 -6.63 -84.37 36.57
C TRP A 12 -7.45 -84.96 37.77
N PRO A 13 -8.75 -84.64 38.06
CA PRO A 13 -9.84 -84.28 37.13
C PRO A 13 -11.07 -83.44 37.63
N PHE A 14 -12.01 -83.20 36.70
CA PHE A 14 -13.50 -83.12 36.78
C PHE A 14 -14.30 -82.07 37.61
N THR A 15 -15.27 -81.50 36.88
CA THR A 15 -16.70 -81.19 37.17
C THR A 15 -17.19 -79.81 37.65
N ARG A 16 -18.17 -79.37 36.85
CA ARG A 16 -19.48 -78.72 37.14
C ARG A 16 -19.60 -77.20 37.11
N ALA A 17 -20.69 -76.83 36.44
CA ALA A 17 -21.14 -75.51 36.07
C ALA A 17 -21.91 -74.80 37.20
N SER A 18 -21.89 -73.48 37.15
CA SER A 18 -23.01 -72.65 37.60
C SER A 18 -22.98 -71.33 36.83
N ALA A 19 -24.08 -71.04 36.13
CA ALA A 19 -24.34 -69.77 35.48
C ALA A 19 -24.47 -68.65 36.50
N GLY A 20 -23.83 -67.52 36.24
CA GLY A 20 -23.90 -66.30 37.05
C GLY A 20 -23.88 -65.09 36.14
N LEU A 21 -25.06 -64.50 35.98
CA LEU A 21 -25.37 -63.29 35.23
C LEU A 21 -24.46 -62.12 35.65
N LYS A 22 -23.65 -61.58 34.74
CA LYS A 22 -22.98 -60.28 34.91
C LYS A 22 -23.52 -59.31 33.86
N ALA A 23 -24.25 -58.31 34.33
CA ALA A 23 -24.69 -57.17 33.53
C ALA A 23 -23.46 -56.40 33.01
N LEU A 24 -23.31 -56.31 31.70
CA LEU A 24 -22.38 -55.38 31.05
C LEU A 24 -23.10 -54.02 30.93
N LEU A 25 -22.62 -53.00 31.65
CA LEU A 25 -22.93 -51.62 31.31
C LEU A 25 -22.28 -51.31 29.95
N ALA A 26 -23.09 -51.18 28.91
CA ALA A 26 -22.65 -50.56 27.66
C ALA A 26 -22.60 -49.04 27.86
N ILE A 27 -21.40 -48.49 28.02
CA ILE A 27 -21.18 -47.04 27.92
C ILE A 27 -21.34 -46.68 26.44
N VAL A 28 -22.50 -46.17 26.07
CA VAL A 28 -22.70 -45.51 24.78
C VAL A 28 -22.02 -44.14 24.89
N SER A 29 -20.78 -44.04 24.41
CA SER A 29 -20.12 -42.75 24.20
C SER A 29 -20.78 -42.06 22.99
N LEU A 30 -21.76 -41.18 23.25
CA LEU A 30 -22.18 -40.20 22.23
C LEU A 30 -20.97 -39.28 21.95
N PRO A 31 -20.56 -39.08 20.69
CA PRO A 31 -19.65 -38.00 20.38
C PRO A 31 -20.40 -36.70 20.63
N LEU A 32 -19.98 -35.95 21.66
CA LEU A 32 -20.34 -34.55 21.81
C LEU A 32 -19.78 -33.83 20.57
N ALA A 33 -20.62 -33.59 19.57
CA ALA A 33 -20.29 -32.69 18.49
C ALA A 33 -20.20 -31.28 19.07
N THR A 34 -19.02 -30.91 19.58
CA THR A 34 -18.67 -29.52 19.83
C THR A 34 -18.59 -28.86 18.46
N GLY A 35 -19.73 -28.33 18.00
CA GLY A 35 -19.74 -27.40 16.89
C GLY A 35 -18.87 -26.22 17.27
N LEU A 36 -17.65 -26.15 16.71
CA LEU A 36 -16.94 -24.89 16.66
C LEU A 36 -17.82 -23.95 15.85
N ILE A 37 -18.51 -23.04 16.54
CA ILE A 37 -18.98 -21.81 15.92
C ILE A 37 -17.69 -21.07 15.56
N MET A 38 -17.20 -21.31 14.34
CA MET A 38 -16.24 -20.40 13.74
C MET A 38 -16.96 -19.08 13.60
N SER A 39 -16.74 -18.16 14.55
CA SER A 39 -17.12 -16.77 14.35
C SER A 39 -16.40 -16.34 13.08
N SER A 40 -17.13 -16.10 12.00
CA SER A 40 -16.60 -15.40 10.85
C SER A 40 -16.11 -14.06 11.36
N ALA A 41 -14.79 -13.93 11.58
CA ALA A 41 -14.18 -12.65 11.88
C ALA A 41 -14.53 -11.74 10.69
N SER A 42 -15.38 -10.75 10.94
CA SER A 42 -15.82 -9.83 9.91
C SER A 42 -14.65 -8.88 9.65
N ALA A 43 -13.93 -9.11 8.55
CA ALA A 43 -12.84 -8.24 8.17
C ALA A 43 -13.32 -6.78 8.09
N ALA A 44 -12.66 -5.89 8.82
CA ALA A 44 -12.92 -4.46 8.80
C ALA A 44 -11.93 -3.75 7.86
N THR A 45 -12.38 -2.68 7.22
CA THR A 45 -11.53 -1.84 6.38
C THR A 45 -11.27 -0.52 7.09
N TYR A 46 -10.00 -0.21 7.33
CA TYR A 46 -9.57 1.01 7.98
C TYR A 46 -8.85 1.94 7.01
N VAL A 47 -9.05 3.24 7.18
CA VAL A 47 -8.52 4.32 6.35
C VAL A 47 -7.69 5.24 7.22
N TYR A 48 -6.47 5.55 6.78
CA TYR A 48 -5.56 6.49 7.42
C TYR A 48 -5.29 7.66 6.49
N VAL A 49 -5.56 8.87 6.97
CA VAL A 49 -5.34 10.10 6.19
C VAL A 49 -4.23 10.92 6.82
N GLY A 50 -3.16 11.17 6.07
CA GLY A 50 -2.07 12.04 6.49
C GLY A 50 -2.44 13.51 6.30
N ASN A 51 -2.60 14.24 7.41
CA ASN A 51 -2.93 15.67 7.42
C ASN A 51 -1.69 16.49 7.80
N ALA A 52 -1.09 17.17 6.82
CA ALA A 52 0.22 17.77 7.01
C ALA A 52 0.21 19.00 7.92
N ASP A 53 -0.68 19.96 7.67
CA ASP A 53 -0.70 21.23 8.41
C ASP A 53 -1.18 21.04 9.85
N SER A 54 -2.07 20.08 10.10
CA SER A 54 -2.47 19.70 11.46
C SER A 54 -1.55 18.67 12.13
N GLN A 55 -0.54 18.17 11.41
CA GLN A 55 0.43 17.16 11.86
C GLN A 55 -0.23 15.98 12.60
N ASN A 56 -1.26 15.41 12.01
CA ASN A 56 -2.01 14.29 12.58
C ASN A 56 -2.48 13.32 11.50
N ILE A 57 -2.94 12.16 11.95
CA ILE A 57 -3.53 11.12 11.12
C ILE A 57 -4.99 10.97 11.51
N SER A 58 -5.91 11.14 10.56
CA SER A 58 -7.30 10.76 10.77
C SER A 58 -7.44 9.25 10.58
N VAL A 59 -8.08 8.58 11.52
CA VAL A 59 -8.35 7.14 11.50
C VAL A 59 -9.84 6.94 11.29
N LEU A 60 -10.22 6.25 10.22
CA LEU A 60 -11.63 6.00 9.88
C LEU A 60 -11.88 4.52 9.56
N GLU A 61 -13.13 4.09 9.72
CA GLU A 61 -13.62 2.81 9.20
C GLU A 61 -14.38 3.05 7.90
N LEU A 62 -14.03 2.31 6.85
CA LEU A 62 -14.82 2.23 5.63
C LEU A 62 -15.88 1.13 5.79
N LYS A 63 -17.14 1.54 5.91
CA LYS A 63 -18.26 0.63 6.06
C LYS A 63 -18.60 -0.06 4.74
N ALA A 64 -19.31 -1.18 4.83
CA ALA A 64 -19.67 -2.01 3.66
C ALA A 64 -20.56 -1.30 2.62
N ASN A 65 -21.21 -0.20 2.98
CA ASN A 65 -22.00 0.67 2.10
C ASN A 65 -21.16 1.84 1.51
N GLY A 66 -19.88 1.95 1.86
CA GLY A 66 -18.97 3.01 1.43
C GLY A 66 -18.99 4.27 2.29
N SER A 67 -19.83 4.36 3.33
CA SER A 67 -19.77 5.47 4.28
C SER A 67 -18.55 5.36 5.18
N LEU A 68 -18.01 6.49 5.60
CA LEU A 68 -16.86 6.58 6.50
C LEU A 68 -17.30 6.90 7.92
N ALA A 69 -16.80 6.15 8.89
CA ALA A 69 -17.01 6.43 10.31
C ALA A 69 -15.68 6.83 10.95
N ALA A 70 -15.63 8.00 11.60
CA ALA A 70 -14.44 8.43 12.33
C ALA A 70 -14.19 7.52 13.54
N ILE A 71 -12.95 7.09 13.73
CA ILE A 71 -12.50 6.28 14.86
C ILE A 71 -11.63 7.12 15.81
N ASP A 72 -10.65 7.83 15.25
CA ASP A 72 -9.65 8.56 16.02
C ASP A 72 -9.00 9.68 15.20
N THR A 73 -8.29 10.58 15.88
CA THR A 73 -7.35 11.53 15.28
C THR A 73 -6.09 11.53 16.10
N VAL A 74 -5.00 11.03 15.51
CA VAL A 74 -3.76 10.73 16.22
C VAL A 74 -2.71 11.76 15.84
N ALA A 75 -2.21 12.52 16.81
CA ALA A 75 -1.09 13.43 16.58
C ALA A 75 0.15 12.66 16.14
N VAL A 76 0.90 13.20 15.18
CA VAL A 76 2.23 12.69 14.81
C VAL A 76 3.26 13.51 15.60
N PRO A 77 3.93 12.93 16.62
CA PRO A 77 4.89 13.66 17.44
C PRO A 77 6.04 14.16 16.58
N GLY A 78 6.36 15.44 16.72
CA GLY A 78 7.36 16.10 15.90
C GLY A 78 7.47 17.59 16.24
N PRO A 79 8.24 18.34 15.44
CA PRO A 79 8.38 19.78 15.60
C PRO A 79 7.03 20.52 15.57
N ALA A 80 6.97 21.68 16.22
CA ALA A 80 5.75 22.49 16.27
C ALA A 80 5.32 23.05 14.90
N LYS A 81 6.28 23.36 14.02
CA LYS A 81 6.01 23.82 12.65
C LYS A 81 5.80 22.59 11.75
N PRO A 82 4.61 22.37 11.19
CA PRO A 82 4.33 21.23 10.32
C PRO A 82 5.13 21.28 9.01
N GLY A 83 5.34 20.11 8.40
CA GLY A 83 5.87 19.98 7.04
C GLY A 83 4.81 20.18 5.96
N GLY A 84 5.21 20.33 4.70
CA GLY A 84 4.29 20.60 3.57
C GLY A 84 3.52 19.38 3.03
N SER A 85 3.87 18.17 3.46
CA SER A 85 3.09 16.94 3.23
C SER A 85 3.41 15.90 4.32
N LEU A 86 2.54 14.91 4.48
CA LEU A 86 2.69 13.84 5.48
C LEU A 86 2.55 12.46 4.80
N PRO A 87 3.58 12.01 4.07
CA PRO A 87 3.56 10.71 3.41
C PRO A 87 3.43 9.58 4.43
N LEU A 88 2.59 8.60 4.10
CA LEU A 88 2.37 7.41 4.92
C LEU A 88 2.85 6.16 4.17
N ALA A 89 3.18 5.10 4.91
CA ALA A 89 3.39 3.77 4.36
C ALA A 89 2.91 2.70 5.34
N ILE A 90 2.39 1.60 4.83
CA ILE A 90 1.94 0.45 5.61
C ILE A 90 2.95 -0.69 5.48
N SER A 91 3.27 -1.38 6.58
CA SER A 91 4.05 -2.63 6.56
C SER A 91 3.36 -3.70 5.72
N PRO A 92 4.05 -4.61 5.02
CA PRO A 92 3.41 -5.67 4.22
C PRO A 92 2.38 -6.53 4.98
N GLU A 93 2.62 -6.76 6.27
CA GLU A 93 1.76 -7.53 7.18
C GLU A 93 0.60 -6.70 7.76
N LYS A 94 0.50 -5.41 7.39
CA LYS A 94 -0.56 -4.46 7.75
C LYS A 94 -0.72 -4.18 9.25
N HIS A 95 0.29 -4.48 10.06
CA HIS A 95 0.25 -4.23 11.51
C HIS A 95 0.98 -2.94 11.92
N ARG A 96 1.68 -2.27 11.00
CA ARG A 96 2.37 -0.99 11.25
C ARG A 96 2.09 0.04 10.19
N LEU A 97 2.06 1.29 10.62
CA LEU A 97 2.00 2.50 9.81
C LEU A 97 3.22 3.37 10.11
N TYR A 98 3.83 3.88 9.06
CA TYR A 98 4.95 4.82 9.10
C TYR A 98 4.49 6.18 8.57
N ALA A 99 4.80 7.26 9.28
CA ALA A 99 4.49 8.62 8.86
C ALA A 99 5.77 9.45 8.73
N GLY A 100 6.08 9.92 7.52
CA GLY A 100 7.28 10.71 7.25
C GLY A 100 7.07 12.20 7.53
N LEU A 101 7.76 12.74 8.53
CA LEU A 101 7.75 14.17 8.83
C LEU A 101 8.71 14.93 7.90
N ARG A 102 8.18 15.98 7.25
CA ARG A 102 8.88 16.80 6.26
C ARG A 102 9.39 18.13 6.80
N ASN A 103 9.60 18.20 8.11
CA ASN A 103 10.09 19.30 8.92
C ASN A 103 11.27 18.81 9.78
N GLU A 104 12.18 19.72 10.16
CA GLU A 104 13.38 19.37 10.93
C GLU A 104 13.10 19.25 12.44
N PRO A 105 13.64 18.22 13.13
CA PRO A 105 14.42 17.10 12.57
C PRO A 105 13.56 16.11 11.76
N TYR A 106 14.06 15.74 10.58
CA TYR A 106 13.37 14.81 9.69
C TYR A 106 13.31 13.42 10.31
N THR A 107 12.10 12.91 10.50
CA THR A 107 11.84 11.63 11.16
C THR A 107 10.72 10.86 10.49
N ALA A 108 10.76 9.55 10.59
CA ALA A 108 9.63 8.68 10.31
C ALA A 108 9.08 8.18 11.65
N VAL A 109 7.82 8.51 11.93
CA VAL A 109 7.13 8.07 13.15
C VAL A 109 6.44 6.74 12.87
N THR A 110 6.69 5.76 13.73
CA THR A 110 6.10 4.42 13.62
C THR A 110 4.92 4.29 14.58
N PHE A 111 3.85 3.68 14.10
CA PHE A 111 2.67 3.30 14.85
C PHE A 111 2.36 1.81 14.64
N ASP A 112 1.98 1.11 15.69
CA ASP A 112 1.31 -0.18 15.58
C ASP A 112 -0.18 0.05 15.30
N ILE A 113 -0.77 -0.82 14.49
CA ILE A 113 -2.18 -0.83 14.13
C ILE A 113 -2.89 -1.91 14.95
N ASP A 114 -3.87 -1.50 15.76
CA ASP A 114 -4.77 -2.46 16.41
C ASP A 114 -5.70 -3.09 15.36
N ALA A 115 -5.58 -4.40 15.15
CA ALA A 115 -6.31 -5.10 14.09
C ALA A 115 -7.84 -5.06 14.24
N LYS A 116 -8.34 -4.95 15.47
CA LYS A 116 -9.78 -5.02 15.78
C LYS A 116 -10.47 -3.66 15.72
N THR A 117 -9.71 -2.59 15.92
CA THR A 117 -10.25 -1.24 16.08
C THR A 117 -9.69 -0.25 15.07
N GLY A 118 -8.62 -0.59 14.35
CA GLY A 118 -7.90 0.30 13.45
C GLY A 118 -7.13 1.42 14.16
N LYS A 119 -7.16 1.48 15.49
CA LYS A 119 -6.50 2.54 16.26
C LYS A 119 -4.98 2.43 16.13
N LEU A 120 -4.33 3.59 16.12
CA LEU A 120 -2.87 3.70 16.06
C LEU A 120 -2.29 3.84 17.47
N LYS A 121 -1.27 3.03 17.78
CA LYS A 121 -0.48 3.16 19.00
C LYS A 121 0.94 3.60 18.63
N LEU A 122 1.40 4.72 19.18
CA LEU A 122 2.75 5.22 18.94
C LEU A 122 3.80 4.19 19.38
N VAL A 123 4.73 3.89 18.48
CA VAL A 123 5.93 3.08 18.74
C VAL A 123 7.12 4.00 18.98
N GLY A 124 7.35 4.94 18.07
CA GLY A 124 8.40 5.95 18.23
C GLY A 124 8.96 6.48 16.90
N PRO A 125 9.76 7.55 16.97
CA PRO A 125 10.40 8.15 15.80
C PRO A 125 11.74 7.49 15.48
N GLY A 126 12.06 7.40 14.19
CA GLY A 126 13.39 7.08 13.67
C GLY A 126 13.88 8.15 12.68
N PRO A 127 15.20 8.35 12.53
CA PRO A 127 15.72 9.44 11.71
C PRO A 127 15.54 9.20 10.20
N LEU A 128 15.25 10.28 9.47
CA LEU A 128 15.33 10.37 8.02
C LEU A 128 16.49 11.27 7.62
N ALA A 129 17.07 11.04 6.43
CA ALA A 129 18.22 11.82 5.97
C ALA A 129 17.87 13.22 5.45
N ASP A 130 16.58 13.48 5.18
CA ASP A 130 16.07 14.69 4.53
C ASP A 130 14.52 14.75 4.61
N SER A 131 13.93 15.82 4.08
CA SER A 131 12.49 15.94 3.80
C SER A 131 12.07 14.96 2.71
N MET A 132 11.50 13.82 3.10
CA MET A 132 11.08 12.76 2.17
C MET A 132 9.67 13.04 1.63
N ALA A 133 9.53 13.23 0.33
CA ALA A 133 8.25 13.43 -0.34
C ALA A 133 7.44 12.14 -0.50
N TYR A 134 8.11 10.98 -0.43
CA TYR A 134 7.52 9.65 -0.57
C TYR A 134 8.30 8.65 0.30
N ILE A 135 7.57 7.74 0.94
CA ILE A 135 8.12 6.61 1.68
C ILE A 135 7.42 5.32 1.25
N ALA A 136 8.15 4.21 1.23
CA ALA A 136 7.62 2.88 0.96
C ALA A 136 8.35 1.85 1.80
N VAL A 137 7.65 0.78 2.20
CA VAL A 137 8.26 -0.36 2.87
C VAL A 137 8.53 -1.45 1.84
N ASP A 138 9.70 -2.08 1.91
CA ASP A 138 9.99 -3.24 1.07
C ASP A 138 9.06 -4.42 1.40
N ARG A 139 8.94 -5.41 0.51
CA ARG A 139 7.99 -6.53 0.70
C ARG A 139 8.34 -7.45 1.87
N THR A 140 9.56 -7.37 2.43
CA THR A 140 9.94 -8.11 3.64
C THR A 140 9.68 -7.35 4.94
N GLY A 141 9.30 -6.07 4.87
CA GLY A 141 9.08 -5.25 6.06
C GLY A 141 10.36 -4.81 6.77
N ARG A 142 11.54 -4.99 6.15
CA ARG A 142 12.85 -4.77 6.78
C ARG A 142 13.51 -3.46 6.40
N PHE A 143 13.05 -2.81 5.32
CA PHE A 143 13.61 -1.55 4.86
C PHE A 143 12.53 -0.54 4.52
N LEU A 144 12.77 0.70 4.95
CA LEU A 144 12.07 1.88 4.48
C LEU A 144 12.88 2.49 3.33
N LEU A 145 12.25 2.60 2.17
CA LEU A 145 12.75 3.30 1.00
C LEU A 145 12.13 4.70 0.98
N SER A 146 12.91 5.73 0.70
CA SER A 146 12.38 7.09 0.69
C SER A 146 13.00 7.98 -0.38
N ALA A 147 12.24 8.96 -0.87
CA ALA A 147 12.65 9.90 -1.91
C ALA A 147 12.52 11.34 -1.42
N SER A 148 13.59 12.13 -1.55
CA SER A 148 13.61 13.53 -1.15
C SER A 148 13.55 14.47 -2.36
N TYR A 149 12.45 15.23 -2.42
CA TYR A 149 12.21 16.20 -3.50
C TYR A 149 13.18 17.39 -3.45
N GLY A 150 13.38 17.97 -2.27
CA GLY A 150 14.32 19.10 -2.12
C GLY A 150 15.78 18.64 -2.09
N GLY A 151 16.02 17.42 -1.62
CA GLY A 151 17.34 16.86 -1.40
C GLY A 151 17.97 16.17 -2.60
N ASN A 152 17.23 15.93 -3.69
CA ASN A 152 17.71 15.26 -4.91
C ASN A 152 18.39 13.91 -4.60
N LYS A 153 17.72 13.11 -3.77
CA LYS A 153 18.27 11.83 -3.28
C LYS A 153 17.17 10.84 -2.96
N VAL A 154 17.52 9.55 -3.00
CA VAL A 154 16.75 8.47 -2.39
C VAL A 154 17.57 7.79 -1.30
N THR A 155 16.90 7.17 -0.32
CA THR A 155 17.58 6.47 0.77
C THR A 155 17.02 5.08 1.01
N VAL A 156 17.85 4.25 1.62
CA VAL A 156 17.44 3.00 2.26
C VAL A 156 17.76 3.08 3.74
N ASN A 157 16.75 2.86 4.57
CA ASN A 157 16.86 2.80 6.02
C ASN A 157 16.45 1.40 6.48
N ALA A 158 17.22 0.78 7.38
CA ALA A 158 16.77 -0.44 8.03
C ALA A 158 15.60 -0.15 8.97
N ILE A 159 14.66 -1.08 9.07
CA ILE A 159 13.59 -1.08 10.05
C ILE A 159 14.04 -2.00 11.19
N GLY A 160 14.19 -1.43 12.39
CA GLY A 160 14.60 -2.19 13.56
C GLY A 160 13.57 -3.26 13.95
N PRO A 161 13.92 -4.25 14.79
CA PRO A 161 12.99 -5.29 15.24
C PRO A 161 11.74 -4.72 15.94
N ASN A 162 11.88 -3.58 16.61
CA ASN A 162 10.80 -2.83 17.23
C ASN A 162 9.96 -2.01 16.24
N GLY A 163 10.30 -2.01 14.96
CA GLY A 163 9.65 -1.21 13.92
C GLY A 163 10.22 0.19 13.74
N VAL A 164 11.10 0.66 14.62
CA VAL A 164 11.64 2.02 14.51
C VAL A 164 12.68 2.09 13.40
N ILE A 165 12.59 3.14 12.59
CA ILE A 165 13.51 3.39 11.47
C ILE A 165 14.92 3.69 12.00
N ALA A 166 15.92 3.01 11.49
CA ALA A 166 17.33 3.27 11.77
C ALA A 166 17.87 4.40 10.86
N PRO A 167 19.04 5.00 11.17
CA PRO A 167 19.73 5.92 10.26
C PRO A 167 19.86 5.35 8.84
N ALA A 168 19.85 6.25 7.85
CA ALA A 168 19.99 5.84 6.46
C ALA A 168 21.30 5.09 6.27
N GLN A 169 21.21 3.83 5.84
CA GLN A 169 22.38 3.00 5.56
C GLN A 169 22.89 3.19 4.13
N GLN A 170 22.03 3.72 3.25
CA GLN A 170 22.41 4.13 1.91
C GLN A 170 21.70 5.42 1.54
N VAL A 171 22.46 6.34 0.93
CA VAL A 171 21.97 7.57 0.31
C VAL A 171 22.46 7.57 -1.14
N VAL A 172 21.55 7.72 -2.10
CA VAL A 172 21.84 7.72 -3.53
C VAL A 172 21.40 9.06 -4.10
N ALA A 173 22.34 9.82 -4.67
CA ALA A 173 22.03 11.05 -5.36
C ALA A 173 21.22 10.76 -6.64
N THR A 174 20.34 11.69 -7.00
CA THR A 174 19.55 11.64 -8.23
C THR A 174 19.72 12.93 -9.01
N GLU A 175 19.17 12.95 -10.21
CA GLU A 175 18.77 14.21 -10.84
C GLU A 175 17.85 15.04 -9.92
N PRO A 176 17.53 16.29 -10.26
CA PRO A 176 16.68 17.10 -9.39
C PRO A 176 15.31 16.49 -9.12
N ASN A 177 14.84 16.69 -7.89
CA ASN A 177 13.48 16.42 -7.43
C ASN A 177 13.05 14.94 -7.46
N ALA A 178 13.74 14.07 -6.71
CA ALA A 178 13.28 12.71 -6.46
C ALA A 178 11.88 12.72 -5.81
N HIS A 179 10.89 12.07 -6.43
CA HIS A 179 9.49 12.23 -6.00
C HIS A 179 8.81 10.93 -5.56
N CYS A 180 9.13 9.79 -6.16
CA CYS A 180 8.53 8.50 -5.80
C CYS A 180 9.62 7.43 -5.75
N ILE A 181 9.44 6.43 -4.89
CA ILE A 181 10.28 5.23 -4.83
C ILE A 181 9.40 4.04 -4.42
N ILE A 182 9.37 3.00 -5.24
CA ILE A 182 8.61 1.80 -4.95
C ILE A 182 9.39 0.54 -5.31
N VAL A 183 9.11 -0.54 -4.58
CA VAL A 183 9.67 -1.86 -4.86
C VAL A 183 8.73 -2.67 -5.75
N ASP A 184 9.33 -3.41 -6.68
CA ASP A 184 8.59 -4.29 -7.57
C ASP A 184 7.85 -5.41 -6.80
N PRO A 185 6.86 -6.05 -7.42
CA PRO A 185 6.08 -7.10 -6.75
C PRO A 185 6.88 -8.35 -6.36
N THR A 186 8.13 -8.51 -6.81
CA THR A 186 9.02 -9.63 -6.42
C THR A 186 10.07 -9.25 -5.37
N ASN A 187 10.14 -7.99 -4.96
CA ASN A 187 11.11 -7.46 -4.00
C ASN A 187 12.58 -7.54 -4.45
N ARG A 188 12.83 -7.53 -5.77
CA ARG A 188 14.16 -7.65 -6.36
C ARG A 188 14.62 -6.39 -7.07
N TYR A 189 13.70 -5.49 -7.40
CA TYR A 189 13.97 -4.26 -8.13
C TYR A 189 13.22 -3.09 -7.51
N VAL A 190 13.79 -1.91 -7.66
CA VAL A 190 13.19 -0.66 -7.20
C VAL A 190 13.16 0.31 -8.37
N LEU A 191 12.01 0.95 -8.55
CA LEU A 191 11.86 2.09 -9.46
C LEU A 191 11.72 3.35 -8.62
N HIS A 192 12.44 4.41 -9.01
CA HIS A 192 12.25 5.73 -8.40
C HIS A 192 12.30 6.83 -9.45
N THR A 193 11.52 7.89 -9.24
CA THR A 193 11.38 8.99 -10.20
C THR A 193 12.19 10.19 -9.78
N SER A 194 12.71 10.92 -10.75
CA SER A 194 13.26 12.25 -10.57
C SER A 194 12.50 13.22 -11.46
N LEU A 195 11.62 14.00 -10.83
CA LEU A 195 10.71 14.91 -11.53
C LEU A 195 11.50 15.96 -12.32
N GLY A 196 12.47 16.63 -11.70
CA GLY A 196 13.24 17.68 -12.36
C GLY A 196 14.26 17.16 -13.38
N GLY A 197 14.54 15.86 -13.36
CA GLY A 197 15.44 15.19 -14.31
C GLY A 197 14.73 14.51 -15.49
N ASP A 198 13.39 14.46 -15.49
CA ASP A 198 12.60 13.75 -16.49
C ASP A 198 13.00 12.26 -16.65
N VAL A 199 13.39 11.60 -15.55
CA VAL A 199 13.85 10.20 -15.58
C VAL A 199 13.17 9.32 -14.53
N VAL A 200 13.01 8.04 -14.89
CA VAL A 200 12.77 6.93 -13.97
C VAL A 200 14.05 6.13 -13.84
N TYR A 201 14.55 5.98 -12.62
CA TYR A 201 15.67 5.12 -12.31
C TYR A 201 15.22 3.69 -12.11
N GLN A 202 16.08 2.76 -12.52
CA GLN A 202 15.89 1.33 -12.44
C GLN A 202 17.02 0.75 -11.60
N GLN A 203 16.69 0.18 -10.44
CA GLN A 203 17.67 -0.32 -9.49
C GLN A 203 17.44 -1.81 -9.24
N LYS A 204 18.51 -2.58 -9.12
CA LYS A 204 18.46 -3.88 -8.44
C LYS A 204 18.43 -3.63 -6.95
N PHE A 205 17.65 -4.43 -6.22
CA PHE A 205 17.50 -4.33 -4.78
C PHE A 205 17.92 -5.64 -4.12
N ASP A 206 19.01 -5.58 -3.35
CA ASP A 206 19.39 -6.65 -2.45
C ASP A 206 18.50 -6.56 -1.20
N ALA A 207 17.41 -7.32 -1.19
CA ALA A 207 16.48 -7.36 -0.06
C ALA A 207 17.08 -7.99 1.20
N LYS A 208 18.28 -8.60 1.15
CA LYS A 208 18.99 -9.11 2.33
C LYS A 208 19.85 -8.02 2.97
N ALA A 209 20.57 -7.26 2.16
CA ALA A 209 21.46 -6.19 2.62
C ALA A 209 20.78 -4.82 2.73
N GLY A 210 19.64 -4.61 2.05
CA GLY A 210 19.00 -3.31 1.91
C GLY A 210 19.81 -2.36 1.04
N LYS A 211 20.26 -2.83 -0.12
CA LYS A 211 21.16 -2.07 -0.99
C LYS A 211 20.59 -1.95 -2.40
N LEU A 212 20.59 -0.72 -2.90
CA LEU A 212 20.30 -0.38 -4.29
C LEU A 212 21.60 -0.36 -5.10
N THR A 213 21.55 -0.94 -6.29
CA THR A 213 22.60 -0.80 -7.31
C THR A 213 21.97 -0.55 -8.67
N PRO A 214 22.55 0.32 -9.52
CA PRO A 214 21.98 0.63 -10.82
C PRO A 214 21.71 -0.65 -11.63
N ASN A 215 20.56 -0.68 -12.30
CA ASN A 215 20.28 -1.70 -13.31
C ASN A 215 20.90 -1.33 -14.66
N ASP A 216 20.74 -2.17 -15.67
CA ASP A 216 21.18 -1.90 -17.04
C ASP A 216 19.99 -2.04 -18.01
N PRO A 217 19.51 -0.94 -18.64
CA PRO A 217 19.97 0.44 -18.44
C PRO A 217 19.57 1.01 -17.07
N PRO A 218 20.32 1.99 -16.52
CA PRO A 218 20.06 2.52 -15.18
C PRO A 218 18.85 3.45 -15.11
N THR A 219 18.43 4.01 -16.25
CA THR A 219 17.32 4.96 -16.33
C THR A 219 16.51 4.79 -17.61
N VAL A 220 15.27 5.28 -17.57
CA VAL A 220 14.41 5.55 -18.72
C VAL A 220 13.97 7.01 -18.66
N SER A 221 14.13 7.74 -19.75
CA SER A 221 13.68 9.14 -19.85
C SER A 221 12.23 9.23 -20.30
N VAL A 222 11.51 10.20 -19.77
CA VAL A 222 10.23 10.67 -20.32
C VAL A 222 10.46 11.94 -21.15
N LYS A 223 9.38 12.51 -21.69
CA LYS A 223 9.45 13.80 -22.40
C LYS A 223 10.05 14.87 -21.48
N ALA A 224 10.95 15.68 -22.04
CA ALA A 224 11.55 16.80 -21.34
C ALA A 224 10.48 17.76 -20.78
N LYS A 225 10.66 18.19 -19.54
CA LYS A 225 9.72 18.97 -18.72
C LYS A 225 8.38 18.27 -18.47
N GLY A 226 8.35 16.95 -18.56
CA GLY A 226 7.17 16.15 -18.23
C GLY A 226 7.03 15.94 -16.73
N GLY A 227 8.15 15.71 -16.04
CA GLY A 227 8.18 15.61 -14.59
C GLY A 227 7.58 14.31 -14.04
N PRO A 228 8.25 13.16 -14.18
CA PRO A 228 7.75 11.89 -13.69
C PRO A 228 7.56 11.94 -12.17
N ARG A 229 6.35 11.66 -11.71
CA ARG A 229 5.94 11.80 -10.32
C ARG A 229 5.71 10.44 -9.69
N HIS A 230 4.48 9.94 -9.68
CA HIS A 230 4.13 8.65 -9.08
C HIS A 230 3.99 7.57 -10.16
N LEU A 231 4.22 6.32 -9.79
CA LEU A 231 4.02 5.17 -10.67
C LEU A 231 3.39 4.00 -9.91
N VAL A 232 2.71 3.11 -10.64
CA VAL A 232 2.05 1.93 -10.07
C VAL A 232 2.29 0.71 -10.96
N PHE A 233 2.53 -0.44 -10.34
CA PHE A 233 2.57 -1.73 -11.04
C PHE A 233 1.16 -2.28 -11.24
N SER A 234 0.91 -2.82 -12.42
CA SER A 234 -0.26 -3.68 -12.66
C SER A 234 -0.25 -4.93 -11.75
N PRO A 235 -1.43 -5.41 -11.28
CA PRO A 235 -1.57 -6.59 -10.43
C PRO A 235 -1.00 -7.87 -11.05
N ASP A 236 -1.06 -7.99 -12.38
CA ASP A 236 -0.50 -9.11 -13.13
C ASP A 236 1.02 -9.00 -13.37
N LYS A 237 1.63 -7.90 -12.88
CA LYS A 237 3.07 -7.63 -12.88
C LYS A 237 3.66 -7.48 -14.29
N LYS A 238 2.85 -7.14 -15.30
CA LYS A 238 3.31 -7.01 -16.70
C LYS A 238 3.50 -5.58 -17.17
N PHE A 239 2.92 -4.62 -16.48
CA PHE A 239 2.93 -3.21 -16.84
C PHE A 239 3.23 -2.31 -15.65
N VAL A 240 3.83 -1.17 -15.95
CA VAL A 240 4.00 -0.03 -15.05
C VAL A 240 3.34 1.18 -15.69
N TYR A 241 2.53 1.87 -14.90
CA TYR A 241 1.91 3.14 -15.26
C TYR A 241 2.63 4.26 -14.54
N LEU A 242 3.13 5.25 -15.27
CA LEU A 242 3.85 6.40 -14.72
C LEU A 242 3.07 7.66 -15.01
N LEU A 243 2.77 8.45 -13.98
CA LEU A 243 2.15 9.76 -14.09
C LEU A 243 3.21 10.86 -14.03
N ASN A 244 3.18 11.74 -15.01
CA ASN A 244 3.92 12.99 -15.03
C ASN A 244 3.13 14.11 -14.35
N GLU A 245 3.79 14.94 -13.53
CA GLU A 245 3.19 16.08 -12.82
C GLU A 245 2.92 17.26 -13.75
N LEU A 246 3.89 17.64 -14.59
CA LEU A 246 3.95 18.95 -15.24
C LEU A 246 3.21 19.01 -16.59
N ASP A 247 2.91 17.85 -17.18
CA ASP A 247 2.10 17.73 -18.39
C ASP A 247 0.92 16.75 -18.25
N ALA A 248 0.73 16.17 -17.06
CA ALA A 248 -0.32 15.20 -16.76
C ALA A 248 -0.36 13.99 -17.71
N ALA A 249 0.78 13.65 -18.35
CA ALA A 249 0.91 12.47 -19.18
C ALA A 249 0.94 11.19 -18.34
N ILE A 250 0.29 10.14 -18.82
CA ILE A 250 0.39 8.79 -18.26
C ILE A 250 1.09 7.89 -19.26
N TYR A 251 2.30 7.46 -18.92
CA TYR A 251 3.07 6.50 -19.72
C TYR A 251 2.67 5.07 -19.35
N VAL A 252 2.51 4.23 -20.36
CA VAL A 252 2.30 2.78 -20.22
C VAL A 252 3.57 2.07 -20.65
N PHE A 253 4.26 1.44 -19.70
CA PHE A 253 5.47 0.67 -19.95
C PHE A 253 5.23 -0.82 -19.71
N PRO A 254 5.58 -1.70 -20.66
CA PRO A 254 5.73 -3.12 -20.36
C PRO A 254 6.88 -3.32 -19.37
N TRP A 255 6.66 -4.17 -18.37
CA TRP A 255 7.63 -4.51 -17.33
C TRP A 255 8.29 -5.84 -17.62
N ASP A 256 9.62 -5.85 -17.66
CA ASP A 256 10.40 -7.08 -17.69
C ASP A 256 10.79 -7.48 -16.26
N ALA A 257 10.03 -8.40 -15.67
CA ALA A 257 10.31 -8.87 -14.30
C ALA A 257 11.56 -9.76 -14.20
N ALA A 258 12.11 -10.24 -15.32
CA ALA A 258 13.30 -11.07 -15.32
C ALA A 258 14.58 -10.21 -15.23
N THR A 259 14.60 -9.07 -15.93
CA THR A 259 15.72 -8.13 -15.90
C THR A 259 15.50 -6.97 -14.93
N GLY A 260 14.26 -6.70 -14.54
CA GLY A 260 13.90 -5.57 -13.69
C GLY A 260 13.90 -4.24 -14.42
N THR A 261 13.46 -4.23 -15.68
CA THR A 261 13.52 -3.05 -16.56
C THR A 261 12.19 -2.75 -17.24
N LEU A 262 11.86 -1.48 -17.38
CA LEU A 262 10.83 -0.95 -18.25
C LEU A 262 11.28 -1.13 -19.71
N LYS A 263 10.40 -1.68 -20.54
CA LYS A 263 10.56 -1.68 -22.00
C LYS A 263 10.07 -0.35 -22.56
N LYS A 264 10.26 -0.12 -23.87
CA LYS A 264 9.74 1.08 -24.55
C LYS A 264 8.25 1.29 -24.24
N GLU A 265 7.86 2.54 -23.97
CA GLU A 265 6.46 2.87 -23.74
C GLU A 265 5.60 2.47 -24.95
N THR A 266 4.46 1.85 -24.69
CA THR A 266 3.50 1.45 -25.73
C THR A 266 2.42 2.50 -25.93
N GLN A 267 2.24 3.40 -24.97
CA GLN A 267 1.26 4.48 -25.01
C GLN A 267 1.66 5.63 -24.09
N VAL A 268 1.28 6.85 -24.47
CA VAL A 268 1.22 8.01 -23.61
C VAL A 268 -0.20 8.57 -23.65
N ALA A 269 -0.94 8.43 -22.56
CA ALA A 269 -2.30 8.99 -22.37
C ALA A 269 -2.23 10.33 -21.63
N SER A 270 -3.36 11.04 -21.49
CA SER A 270 -3.46 12.30 -20.75
C SER A 270 -4.49 12.20 -19.64
N ALA A 271 -4.13 12.64 -18.43
CA ALA A 271 -5.02 12.77 -17.28
C ALA A 271 -5.76 14.12 -17.24
N LEU A 272 -5.57 15.00 -18.23
CA LEU A 272 -6.28 16.27 -18.29
C LEU A 272 -7.75 16.07 -18.67
N PRO A 273 -8.68 16.85 -18.09
CA PRO A 273 -10.07 16.84 -18.52
C PRO A 273 -10.19 17.32 -19.97
N LYS A 274 -11.22 16.84 -20.67
CA LYS A 274 -11.51 17.27 -22.05
C LYS A 274 -11.75 18.78 -22.07
N GLY A 275 -11.03 19.49 -22.92
CA GLY A 275 -11.15 20.94 -23.06
C GLY A 275 -10.25 21.75 -22.13
N PHE A 276 -9.38 21.10 -21.34
CA PHE A 276 -8.33 21.79 -20.59
C PHE A 276 -7.46 22.62 -21.54
N ASP A 277 -7.49 23.94 -21.39
CA ASP A 277 -6.79 24.87 -22.28
C ASP A 277 -5.69 25.68 -21.56
N GLY A 278 -5.46 25.40 -20.28
CA GLY A 278 -4.37 25.99 -19.50
C GLY A 278 -4.48 27.51 -19.36
N LYS A 279 -5.69 28.08 -19.49
CA LYS A 279 -5.93 29.51 -19.39
C LYS A 279 -5.52 30.09 -18.03
N PRO A 280 -5.30 31.42 -17.94
CA PRO A 280 -4.73 32.10 -16.77
C PRO A 280 -5.46 31.86 -15.43
N PHE A 281 -6.72 31.42 -15.48
CA PHE A 281 -7.54 31.14 -14.30
C PHE A 281 -7.70 29.65 -13.99
N GLU A 282 -7.34 28.76 -14.93
CA GLU A 282 -7.30 27.31 -14.68
C GLU A 282 -5.92 26.91 -14.15
N GLY A 283 -4.83 27.46 -14.69
CA GLY A 283 -3.46 27.15 -14.25
C GLY A 283 -2.76 26.11 -15.13
N LYS A 284 -1.50 25.76 -14.81
CA LYS A 284 -0.73 24.74 -15.54
C LYS A 284 -1.10 23.33 -15.03
N PRO A 285 -0.93 22.26 -15.83
CA PRO A 285 -1.09 20.89 -15.35
C PRO A 285 -0.31 20.65 -14.07
N TRP A 286 -0.95 20.00 -13.11
CA TRP A 286 -0.37 19.68 -11.83
C TRP A 286 -0.88 18.33 -11.31
N ALA A 287 -0.68 17.28 -12.11
CA ALA A 287 -1.11 15.93 -11.78
C ALA A 287 -0.38 15.41 -10.53
N ALA A 288 -1.04 14.57 -9.74
CA ALA A 288 -0.52 14.11 -8.46
C ALA A 288 -0.47 12.58 -8.38
N ASP A 289 -1.56 11.94 -8.04
CA ASP A 289 -1.52 10.54 -7.64
C ASP A 289 -2.07 9.61 -8.73
N ILE A 290 -1.70 8.34 -8.69
CA ILE A 290 -2.12 7.33 -9.68
C ILE A 290 -2.31 5.98 -9.01
N HIS A 291 -3.49 5.38 -9.21
CA HIS A 291 -3.84 4.08 -8.61
C HIS A 291 -4.63 3.21 -9.58
N LEU A 292 -4.50 1.91 -9.41
CA LEU A 292 -5.19 0.89 -10.20
C LEU A 292 -6.13 0.09 -9.31
N THR A 293 -7.29 -0.31 -9.82
CA THR A 293 -8.15 -1.25 -9.11
C THR A 293 -7.43 -2.58 -8.91
N PRO A 294 -7.70 -3.31 -7.80
CA PRO A 294 -7.05 -4.60 -7.52
C PRO A 294 -7.24 -5.66 -8.61
N ASP A 295 -8.35 -5.59 -9.37
CA ASP A 295 -8.62 -6.47 -10.50
C ASP A 295 -7.96 -6.01 -11.82
N GLY A 296 -7.26 -4.89 -11.80
CA GLY A 296 -6.49 -4.34 -12.91
C GLY A 296 -7.32 -3.69 -14.02
N LYS A 297 -8.64 -3.55 -13.86
CA LYS A 297 -9.53 -3.08 -14.94
C LYS A 297 -9.57 -1.57 -15.10
N PHE A 298 -9.37 -0.82 -14.02
CA PHE A 298 -9.48 0.63 -14.04
C PHE A 298 -8.27 1.30 -13.43
N LEU A 299 -7.84 2.38 -14.08
CA LEU A 299 -6.79 3.27 -13.61
C LEU A 299 -7.40 4.63 -13.33
N TYR A 300 -6.98 5.25 -12.24
CA TYR A 300 -7.37 6.61 -11.88
C TYR A 300 -6.13 7.47 -11.66
N ALA A 301 -6.23 8.75 -11.98
CA ALA A 301 -5.18 9.73 -11.71
C ALA A 301 -5.78 11.05 -11.23
N SER A 302 -5.16 11.70 -10.24
CA SER A 302 -5.65 12.98 -9.72
C SER A 302 -4.92 14.17 -10.34
N GLU A 303 -5.66 15.26 -10.56
CA GLU A 303 -5.13 16.49 -11.16
C GLU A 303 -5.51 17.70 -10.30
N ARG A 304 -4.48 18.38 -9.76
CA ARG A 304 -4.66 19.38 -8.70
C ARG A 304 -5.25 20.68 -9.19
N THR A 305 -4.90 21.07 -10.42
CA THR A 305 -5.26 22.36 -11.00
C THR A 305 -6.75 22.40 -11.35
N SER A 306 -7.24 21.37 -12.04
CA SER A 306 -8.64 21.19 -12.44
C SER A 306 -9.53 20.60 -11.34
N ASN A 307 -8.94 20.12 -10.22
CA ASN A 307 -9.66 19.44 -9.13
C ASN A 307 -10.44 18.22 -9.62
N THR A 308 -9.77 17.35 -10.38
CA THR A 308 -10.41 16.18 -11.00
C THR A 308 -9.70 14.87 -10.67
N ILE A 309 -10.48 13.78 -10.77
CA ILE A 309 -9.97 12.41 -10.93
C ILE A 309 -10.27 11.96 -12.36
N ALA A 310 -9.22 11.75 -13.17
CA ALA A 310 -9.33 11.11 -14.47
C ALA A 310 -9.46 9.59 -14.31
N ALA A 311 -10.29 8.96 -15.14
CA ALA A 311 -10.55 7.52 -15.12
C ALA A 311 -10.24 6.90 -16.48
N PHE A 312 -9.70 5.68 -16.45
CA PHE A 312 -9.34 4.91 -17.65
C PHE A 312 -9.75 3.46 -17.49
N ARG A 313 -10.22 2.85 -18.58
CA ARG A 313 -10.28 1.39 -18.71
C ARG A 313 -8.94 0.87 -19.19
N VAL A 314 -8.48 -0.22 -18.58
CA VAL A 314 -7.25 -0.91 -18.94
C VAL A 314 -7.56 -2.11 -19.81
N ASP A 315 -6.87 -2.21 -20.94
CA ASP A 315 -6.85 -3.44 -21.74
C ASP A 315 -5.97 -4.49 -21.03
N PRO A 316 -6.52 -5.66 -20.63
CA PRO A 316 -5.80 -6.62 -19.81
C PRO A 316 -4.67 -7.35 -20.54
N LYS A 317 -4.58 -7.25 -21.87
CA LYS A 317 -3.55 -7.91 -22.68
C LYS A 317 -2.37 -6.99 -22.95
N THR A 318 -2.65 -5.73 -23.25
CA THR A 318 -1.68 -4.74 -23.74
C THR A 318 -1.35 -3.67 -22.71
N GLY A 319 -2.13 -3.59 -21.62
CA GLY A 319 -2.02 -2.54 -20.62
C GLY A 319 -2.53 -1.18 -21.09
N ALA A 320 -3.01 -1.06 -22.33
CA ALA A 320 -3.42 0.22 -22.92
C ALA A 320 -4.60 0.85 -22.17
N LEU A 321 -4.58 2.17 -22.06
CA LEU A 321 -5.56 3.00 -21.38
C LEU A 321 -6.54 3.60 -22.38
N THR A 322 -7.83 3.39 -22.13
CA THR A 322 -8.93 4.07 -22.81
C THR A 322 -9.57 5.05 -21.82
N SER A 323 -9.55 6.34 -22.12
CA SER A 323 -10.13 7.37 -21.25
C SER A 323 -11.65 7.17 -21.09
N LEU A 324 -12.11 7.31 -19.85
CA LEU A 324 -13.52 7.31 -19.45
C LEU A 324 -14.01 8.72 -19.10
N GLY A 325 -13.16 9.74 -19.30
CA GLY A 325 -13.38 11.09 -18.82
C GLY A 325 -12.85 11.32 -17.40
N SER A 326 -13.31 12.40 -16.79
CA SER A 326 -12.88 12.85 -15.46
C SER A 326 -14.08 13.24 -14.61
N SER A 327 -13.96 13.06 -13.30
CA SER A 327 -14.95 13.50 -12.32
C SER A 327 -14.39 14.64 -11.48
N ALA A 328 -15.20 15.68 -11.22
CA ALA A 328 -14.85 16.71 -10.26
C ALA A 328 -14.73 16.11 -8.86
N THR A 329 -13.78 16.61 -8.07
CA THR A 329 -13.51 16.11 -6.72
C THR A 329 -13.15 17.25 -5.76
N GLU A 330 -12.59 16.87 -4.62
CA GLU A 330 -12.01 17.74 -3.62
C GLU A 330 -11.08 18.81 -4.21
N LYS A 331 -10.96 19.95 -3.53
CA LYS A 331 -10.08 21.04 -3.99
C LYS A 331 -8.61 20.68 -3.76
N GLN A 332 -7.82 20.68 -4.83
CA GLN A 332 -6.41 20.31 -4.90
C GLN A 332 -6.17 18.84 -4.44
N PRO A 333 -6.67 17.84 -5.20
CA PRO A 333 -6.63 16.42 -4.82
C PRO A 333 -5.22 15.82 -4.95
N ARG A 334 -4.38 15.97 -3.91
CA ARG A 334 -2.99 15.50 -3.93
C ARG A 334 -2.84 14.01 -3.66
N GLY A 335 -3.74 13.41 -2.90
CA GLY A 335 -3.71 12.00 -2.54
C GLY A 335 -5.09 11.37 -2.65
N PHE A 336 -5.13 10.12 -3.08
CA PHE A 336 -6.31 9.29 -3.01
C PHE A 336 -5.87 7.83 -2.91
N ASN A 337 -6.79 6.92 -2.65
CA ASN A 337 -6.51 5.49 -2.73
C ASN A 337 -7.79 4.71 -3.08
N ILE A 338 -7.63 3.46 -3.48
CA ILE A 338 -8.71 2.54 -3.80
C ILE A 338 -8.72 1.45 -2.72
N ASP A 339 -9.89 1.14 -2.20
CA ASP A 339 -10.00 0.12 -1.16
C ASP A 339 -9.58 -1.27 -1.69
N PRO A 340 -9.12 -2.20 -0.84
CA PRO A 340 -8.64 -3.50 -1.29
C PRO A 340 -9.69 -4.37 -2.00
N SER A 341 -11.00 -4.08 -1.86
CA SER A 341 -12.06 -4.74 -2.63
C SER A 341 -12.30 -4.13 -4.01
N GLY A 342 -11.72 -2.98 -4.31
CA GLY A 342 -11.88 -2.26 -5.58
C GLY A 342 -13.27 -1.65 -5.78
N ARG A 343 -14.04 -1.47 -4.70
CA ARG A 343 -15.41 -0.94 -4.74
C ARG A 343 -15.47 0.55 -4.46
N TYR A 344 -14.47 1.10 -3.78
CA TYR A 344 -14.47 2.48 -3.31
C TYR A 344 -13.15 3.17 -3.62
N LEU A 345 -13.26 4.42 -4.06
CA LEU A 345 -12.15 5.36 -4.19
C LEU A 345 -12.33 6.46 -3.16
N LEU A 346 -11.28 6.76 -2.38
CA LEU A 346 -11.28 7.79 -1.35
C LEU A 346 -10.26 8.87 -1.71
N ALA A 347 -10.70 10.08 -2.00
CA ALA A 347 -9.85 11.20 -2.42
C ALA A 347 -9.85 12.33 -1.40
N VAL A 348 -8.69 12.92 -1.13
CA VAL A 348 -8.54 14.05 -0.20
C VAL A 348 -8.09 15.32 -0.90
N GLY A 349 -8.62 16.47 -0.48
CA GLY A 349 -8.23 17.78 -1.01
C GLY A 349 -7.42 18.60 -0.02
N GLN A 350 -6.24 19.03 -0.45
CA GLN A 350 -5.35 19.85 0.39
C GLN A 350 -6.01 21.15 0.82
N LEU A 351 -6.85 21.74 -0.04
CA LEU A 351 -7.47 23.05 0.21
C LEU A 351 -8.90 22.94 0.73
N SER A 352 -9.56 21.79 0.58
CA SER A 352 -10.89 21.56 1.14
C SER A 352 -10.85 21.00 2.57
N ASN A 353 -9.75 20.38 2.98
CA ASN A 353 -9.61 19.72 4.28
C ASN A 353 -10.66 18.60 4.51
N SER A 354 -11.07 17.97 3.42
CA SER A 354 -12.06 16.88 3.41
C SER A 354 -11.60 15.72 2.55
N MET A 355 -12.23 14.58 2.82
CA MET A 355 -12.16 13.37 2.03
C MET A 355 -13.53 13.09 1.39
N THR A 356 -13.57 12.86 0.09
CA THR A 356 -14.76 12.36 -0.61
C THR A 356 -14.63 10.86 -0.84
N ALA A 357 -15.68 10.12 -0.50
CA ALA A 357 -15.84 8.71 -0.83
C ALA A 357 -16.66 8.54 -2.11
N TYR A 358 -16.18 7.69 -3.02
CA TYR A 358 -16.86 7.34 -4.27
C TYR A 358 -17.07 5.82 -4.35
N ALA A 359 -18.25 5.40 -4.81
CA ALA A 359 -18.42 4.04 -5.33
C ALA A 359 -17.87 3.95 -6.74
N ILE A 360 -17.14 2.87 -7.01
CA ILE A 360 -16.64 2.52 -8.34
C ILE A 360 -17.65 1.55 -8.98
N ASP A 361 -18.22 1.96 -10.12
CA ASP A 361 -19.02 1.05 -10.92
C ASP A 361 -18.13 -0.04 -11.53
N LYS A 362 -18.42 -1.30 -11.19
CA LYS A 362 -17.56 -2.44 -11.54
C LYS A 362 -17.46 -2.73 -13.05
N ALA A 363 -18.43 -2.28 -13.84
CA ALA A 363 -18.48 -2.55 -15.28
C ALA A 363 -17.87 -1.39 -16.08
N THR A 364 -18.14 -0.16 -15.65
CA THR A 364 -17.83 1.05 -16.39
C THR A 364 -16.62 1.79 -15.85
N GLY A 365 -16.29 1.64 -14.57
CA GLY A 365 -15.25 2.41 -13.87
C GLY A 365 -15.71 3.82 -13.46
N ALA A 366 -16.99 4.16 -13.67
CA ALA A 366 -17.52 5.46 -13.30
C ALA A 366 -17.54 5.64 -11.76
N LEU A 367 -17.30 6.88 -11.31
CA LEU A 367 -17.32 7.23 -9.90
C LEU A 367 -18.67 7.85 -9.52
N THR A 368 -19.31 7.32 -8.48
CA THR A 368 -20.51 7.90 -7.88
C THR A 368 -20.17 8.43 -6.50
N LYS A 369 -20.30 9.74 -6.27
CA LYS A 369 -20.06 10.35 -4.96
C LYS A 369 -21.04 9.79 -3.93
N LEU A 370 -20.51 9.31 -2.80
CA LEU A 370 -21.29 8.77 -1.68
C LEU A 370 -21.42 9.76 -0.53
N GLY A 371 -20.37 10.53 -0.27
CA GLY A 371 -20.35 11.51 0.80
C GLY A 371 -18.98 12.13 1.00
N GLU A 372 -18.96 13.22 1.76
CA GLU A 372 -17.77 13.94 2.19
C GLU A 372 -17.60 13.79 3.70
N THR A 373 -16.36 13.70 4.15
CA THR A 373 -16.01 13.63 5.56
C THR A 373 -14.87 14.61 5.84
N PRO A 374 -15.06 15.59 6.74
CA PRO A 374 -13.97 16.45 7.18
C PRO A 374 -12.84 15.64 7.81
N VAL A 375 -11.61 16.03 7.54
CA VAL A 375 -10.40 15.45 8.13
C VAL A 375 -9.53 16.56 8.73
N GLY A 376 -8.25 16.30 8.97
CA GLY A 376 -7.32 17.34 9.41
C GLY A 376 -6.99 18.37 8.31
N LYS A 377 -6.13 19.32 8.64
CA LYS A 377 -5.74 20.38 7.70
C LYS A 377 -4.69 19.89 6.71
N ASN A 378 -4.84 20.27 5.44
CA ASN A 378 -3.98 19.86 4.33
C ASN A 378 -3.82 18.33 4.26
N PRO A 379 -4.92 17.57 4.06
CA PRO A 379 -4.83 16.13 3.83
C PRO A 379 -4.21 15.86 2.46
N ASN A 380 -3.20 14.99 2.41
CA ASN A 380 -2.47 14.74 1.16
C ASN A 380 -1.97 13.31 0.96
N TRP A 381 -2.37 12.39 1.83
CA TRP A 381 -2.04 10.96 1.71
C TRP A 381 -3.16 10.10 2.25
N VAL A 382 -3.42 8.95 1.62
CA VAL A 382 -4.46 8.00 2.02
C VAL A 382 -3.91 6.58 1.97
N GLU A 383 -3.95 5.87 3.08
CA GLU A 383 -3.68 4.44 3.17
C GLU A 383 -4.95 3.69 3.57
N ILE A 384 -5.19 2.52 2.98
CA ILE A 384 -6.38 1.70 3.26
C ILE A 384 -5.94 0.26 3.52
N VAL A 385 -6.40 -0.32 4.64
CA VAL A 385 -6.06 -1.69 5.04
C VAL A 385 -7.32 -2.49 5.37
N ASN A 386 -7.35 -3.75 4.96
CA ASN A 386 -8.30 -4.73 5.47
C ASN A 386 -7.63 -5.54 6.58
N LEU A 387 -8.26 -5.60 7.76
CA LEU A 387 -7.79 -6.34 8.94
C LEU A 387 -8.88 -7.34 9.38
N PRO A 388 -8.48 -8.50 9.95
CA PRO A 388 -9.39 -9.58 10.31
C PRO A 388 -10.31 -9.28 11.49
#